data_AF-A0AAW5QY59-F1
#
_entry.id   AF-A0AAW5QY59-F1
#
_cell.length_a   1.000
_cell.length_b   1.000
_cell.length_c   1.000
_cell.angle_alpha   90.00
_cell.angle_beta   90.00
_cell.angle_gamma   90.00
#
_symmetry.space_group_name_H-M   'P 1'
#
loop_
_entity.id
_entity.type
_entity.pdbx_description
1 polymer ?
#
loop_
_entity_poly.entity_id
_entity_poly.type
_entity_poly.pdbx_seq_one_letter_code
_entity_poly.pdbx_strand_id
1 'polypeptide(L)'
;MEAGDARAVGAKVLVSHAEADVLLPHCEANDVHLIALRRRNLLRQVVSGQVARQTGIHNSKSYVPEAGRRFDLNMRRVIARLENAVDEQRQHDAFLAGYGRPSIVVYYEDWVQDKAAFFETVFGFLGVDALIPQETTFKRTTPEPLSEIVVNYDRFARLVKKAGCEAFLEE
;
A
#
# COMPACT_ATOMS: atom_id res chain seq x y z
N MET A 1 -15.55 -1.79 34.05
CA MET A 1 -14.55 -2.03 33.00
C MET A 1 -13.86 -0.70 32.80
N GLU A 2 -12.77 -0.48 33.53
CA GLU A 2 -12.01 0.76 33.41
C GLU A 2 -11.39 0.82 32.01
N ALA A 3 -11.57 1.95 31.33
CA ALA A 3 -10.82 2.24 30.12
C ALA A 3 -9.35 2.31 30.55
N GLY A 4 -8.58 1.26 30.28
CA GLY A 4 -7.15 1.26 30.59
C GLY A 4 -6.49 2.44 29.89
N ASP A 5 -5.71 3.22 30.64
CA ASP A 5 -4.93 4.33 30.10
C ASP A 5 -4.10 3.86 28.90
N ALA A 6 -4.45 4.35 27.71
CA ALA A 6 -3.72 4.04 26.50
C ALA A 6 -2.32 4.68 26.61
N ARG A 7 -1.29 3.84 26.75
CA ARG A 7 0.12 4.29 26.85
C ARG A 7 0.74 4.70 25.52
N ALA A 8 0.05 4.43 24.41
CA ALA A 8 0.49 4.79 23.06
C ALA A 8 -0.74 5.05 22.17
N VAL A 9 -0.57 5.93 21.20
CA VAL A 9 -1.57 6.23 20.17
C VAL A 9 -0.90 6.11 18.81
N GLY A 10 -1.58 5.45 17.87
CA GLY A 10 -1.17 5.35 16.48
C GLY A 10 -2.24 5.94 15.56
N ALA A 11 -1.81 6.51 14.45
CA ALA A 11 -2.70 7.00 13.40
C ALA A 11 -2.20 6.55 12.03
N LYS A 12 -3.12 6.45 11.08
CA LYS A 12 -2.80 6.20 9.67
C LYS A 12 -3.15 7.44 8.86
N VAL A 13 -2.16 7.95 8.14
CA VAL A 13 -2.33 9.07 7.21
C VAL A 13 -1.90 8.59 5.83
N LEU A 14 -2.66 8.98 4.80
CA LEU A 14 -2.20 8.86 3.42
C LEU A 14 -1.36 10.10 3.14
N VAL A 15 -0.16 9.96 2.56
CA VAL A 15 0.72 11.12 2.34
C VAL A 15 0.08 12.14 1.40
N SER A 16 -0.79 11.72 0.49
CA SER A 16 -1.59 12.64 -0.32
C SER A 16 -2.56 13.51 0.48
N HIS A 17 -2.80 13.18 1.75
CA HIS A 17 -3.56 13.98 2.72
C HIS A 17 -2.66 14.65 3.77
N ALA A 18 -1.34 14.45 3.69
CA ALA A 18 -0.38 15.03 4.61
C ALA A 18 0.22 16.30 4.00
N GLU A 19 -0.03 17.43 4.63
CA GLU A 19 0.76 18.64 4.40
C GLU A 19 2.07 18.49 5.17
N ALA A 20 3.17 18.27 4.45
CA ALA A 20 4.46 17.90 5.04
C ALA A 20 5.00 18.96 6.01
N ASP A 21 4.77 20.23 5.68
CA ASP A 21 5.11 21.42 6.45
C ASP A 21 4.31 21.55 7.76
N VAL A 22 3.17 20.87 7.87
CA VAL A 22 2.37 20.79 9.11
C VAL A 22 2.69 19.52 9.88
N LEU A 23 2.71 18.38 9.20
CA LEU A 23 2.78 17.07 9.84
C LEU A 23 4.19 16.76 10.38
N LEU A 24 5.25 17.06 9.62
CA LEU A 24 6.62 16.75 10.07
C LEU A 24 6.98 17.50 11.36
N PRO A 25 6.80 18.84 11.47
CA PRO A 25 7.11 19.53 12.72
C PRO A 25 6.28 19.02 13.90
N HIS A 26 5.02 18.66 13.67
CA HIS A 26 4.18 18.09 14.71
C HIS A 26 4.69 16.71 15.18
N CYS A 27 5.04 15.83 14.24
CA CYS A 27 5.60 14.52 14.54
C CYS A 27 6.94 14.65 15.31
N GLU A 28 7.81 15.56 14.89
CA GLU A 28 9.10 15.79 15.54
C GLU A 28 8.98 16.36 16.96
N ALA A 29 8.04 17.30 17.16
CA ALA A 29 7.78 17.91 18.45
C ALA A 29 7.17 16.93 19.47
N ASN A 30 6.51 15.86 18.99
CA ASN A 30 5.82 14.87 19.82
C ASN A 30 6.49 13.49 19.79
N ASP A 31 7.73 13.39 19.31
CA ASP A 31 8.53 12.15 19.29
C ASP A 31 7.82 10.96 18.63
N VAL A 32 7.16 11.23 17.51
CA VAL A 32 6.36 10.21 16.80
C VAL A 32 7.28 9.28 16.00
N HIS A 33 7.09 7.98 16.10
CA HIS A 33 7.77 7.03 15.21
C HIS A 33 7.04 6.94 13.86
N LEU A 34 7.75 7.10 12.75
CA LEU A 34 7.16 6.99 11.42
C LEU A 34 7.43 5.64 10.77
N ILE A 35 6.34 4.97 10.36
CA ILE A 35 6.39 3.72 9.60
C ILE A 35 5.74 3.96 8.25
N ALA A 36 6.54 3.93 7.19
CA ALA A 36 6.06 4.08 5.83
C ALA A 36 5.77 2.71 5.21
N LEU A 37 4.48 2.37 5.07
CA LEU A 37 4.05 1.17 4.35
C LEU A 37 3.99 1.45 2.84
N ARG A 38 4.70 0.64 2.06
CA ARG A 38 4.76 0.75 0.59
C ARG A 38 4.35 -0.54 -0.11
N ARG A 39 4.10 -0.43 -1.42
CA ARG A 39 3.93 -1.58 -2.30
C ARG A 39 5.00 -1.54 -3.38
N ARG A 40 5.73 -2.64 -3.59
CA ARG A 40 6.81 -2.67 -4.59
C ARG A 40 6.26 -2.56 -6.01
N ASN A 41 5.12 -3.21 -6.27
CA ASN A 41 4.49 -3.16 -7.58
C ASN A 41 3.38 -2.08 -7.63
N LEU A 42 3.71 -0.90 -8.16
CA LEU A 42 2.77 0.21 -8.31
C LEU A 42 1.66 -0.07 -9.33
N LEU A 43 1.92 -0.87 -10.37
CA LEU A 43 0.90 -1.25 -11.33
C LEU A 43 -0.19 -2.09 -10.66
N ARG A 44 0.19 -3.04 -9.82
CA ARG A 44 -0.75 -3.80 -8.98
C ARG A 44 -1.50 -2.90 -8.01
N GLN A 45 -0.85 -1.89 -7.42
CA GLN A 45 -1.53 -0.90 -6.56
C GLN A 45 -2.63 -0.17 -7.33
N VAL A 46 -2.31 0.35 -8.52
CA VAL A 46 -3.26 1.09 -9.35
C VAL A 46 -4.40 0.19 -9.82
N VAL A 47 -4.11 -1.00 -10.34
CA VAL A 47 -5.14 -1.94 -10.82
C VAL A 47 -6.07 -2.34 -9.69
N SER A 48 -5.53 -2.73 -8.53
CA SER A 48 -6.32 -3.07 -7.35
C SER A 48 -7.22 -1.90 -6.93
N GLY A 49 -6.71 -0.66 -6.94
CA GLY A 49 -7.51 0.53 -6.66
C GLY A 49 -8.60 0.81 -7.71
N GLN A 50 -8.38 0.50 -8.99
CA GLN A 50 -9.42 0.61 -10.02
C GLN A 50 -10.50 -0.46 -9.85
N VAL A 51 -10.10 -1.71 -9.59
CA VAL A 51 -11.03 -2.82 -9.33
C VAL A 51 -11.89 -2.53 -8.10
N ALA A 52 -11.28 -2.05 -7.01
CA ALA A 52 -12.01 -1.67 -5.81
C ALA A 52 -13.02 -0.54 -6.07
N ARG A 53 -12.67 0.47 -6.90
CA ARG A 53 -13.60 1.53 -7.29
C ARG A 53 -14.75 1.03 -8.17
N GLN A 54 -14.48 0.10 -9.08
CA GLN A 54 -15.51 -0.48 -9.95
C GLN A 54 -16.46 -1.40 -9.17
N THR A 55 -15.95 -2.13 -8.18
CA THR A 55 -16.74 -3.10 -7.40
C THR A 55 -17.34 -2.50 -6.13
N GLY A 56 -16.82 -1.37 -5.64
CA GLY A 56 -17.10 -0.84 -4.30
C GLY A 56 -16.46 -1.65 -3.17
N ILE A 57 -15.66 -2.67 -3.49
CA ILE A 57 -15.10 -3.61 -2.51
C ILE A 57 -13.60 -3.35 -2.39
N HIS A 58 -13.20 -2.69 -1.31
CA HIS A 58 -11.79 -2.48 -0.98
C HIS A 58 -11.18 -3.74 -0.35
N ASN A 59 -11.85 -4.27 0.68
CA ASN A 59 -11.44 -5.48 1.41
C ASN A 59 -12.72 -6.24 1.75
N SER A 60 -12.72 -7.58 1.71
CA SER A 60 -13.90 -8.34 2.15
C SER A 60 -13.52 -9.66 2.81
N LYS A 61 -14.28 -9.99 3.86
CA LYS A 61 -14.18 -11.25 4.61
C LYS A 61 -14.84 -12.41 3.88
N SER A 62 -15.74 -12.10 2.94
CA SER A 62 -16.60 -13.08 2.25
C SER A 62 -16.53 -12.96 0.74
N TYR A 63 -15.62 -12.14 0.21
CA TYR A 63 -15.44 -12.01 -1.22
C TYR A 63 -14.78 -13.28 -1.74
N VAL A 64 -15.60 -14.07 -2.41
CA VAL A 64 -15.15 -15.09 -3.35
C VAL A 64 -15.04 -14.34 -4.68
N PRO A 65 -13.82 -14.08 -5.19
CA PRO A 65 -13.69 -13.62 -6.57
C PRO A 65 -14.42 -14.62 -7.45
N GLU A 66 -15.37 -14.17 -8.26
CA GLU A 66 -15.91 -15.02 -9.32
C GLU A 66 -14.72 -15.53 -10.14
N ALA A 67 -14.53 -16.84 -10.16
CA ALA A 67 -13.41 -17.45 -10.86
C ALA A 67 -13.41 -16.99 -12.32
N GLY A 68 -12.29 -16.47 -12.80
CA GLY A 68 -12.15 -15.95 -14.16
C GLY A 68 -12.79 -14.58 -14.41
N ARG A 69 -13.26 -13.86 -13.37
CA ARG A 69 -13.77 -12.49 -13.55
C ARG A 69 -12.65 -11.55 -13.99
N ARG A 70 -12.82 -11.01 -15.18
CA ARG A 70 -11.92 -10.00 -15.76
C ARG A 70 -12.58 -8.62 -15.74
N PHE A 71 -11.75 -7.60 -15.62
CA PHE A 71 -12.15 -6.20 -15.57
C PHE A 71 -11.66 -5.48 -16.81
N ASP A 72 -12.57 -4.73 -17.43
CA ASP A 72 -12.21 -3.75 -18.45
C ASP A 72 -11.78 -2.46 -17.75
N LEU A 73 -10.47 -2.20 -17.80
CA LEU A 73 -9.86 -1.07 -17.13
C LEU A 73 -9.67 0.07 -18.12
N ASN A 74 -10.06 1.28 -17.71
CA ASN A 74 -9.79 2.46 -18.50
C ASN A 74 -8.27 2.76 -18.50
N MET A 75 -7.61 2.45 -19.61
CA MET A 75 -6.16 2.57 -19.75
C MET A 75 -5.62 3.98 -19.49
N ARG A 76 -6.33 5.02 -19.95
CA ARG A 76 -5.90 6.40 -19.70
C ARG A 76 -5.87 6.71 -18.20
N ARG A 77 -6.89 6.23 -17.47
CA ARG A 77 -6.94 6.37 -16.01
C ARG A 77 -5.86 5.54 -15.31
N VAL A 78 -5.58 4.33 -15.79
CA VAL A 78 -4.51 3.50 -15.21
C VAL A 78 -3.15 4.18 -15.36
N ILE A 79 -2.80 4.64 -16.56
CA ILE A 79 -1.51 5.29 -16.82
C ILE A 79 -1.37 6.56 -15.97
N ALA A 80 -2.37 7.45 -16.00
CA ALA A 80 -2.32 8.67 -15.20
C ALA A 80 -2.20 8.39 -13.69
N ARG A 81 -2.83 7.31 -13.20
CA ARG A 81 -2.69 6.90 -11.80
C ARG A 81 -1.35 6.25 -11.47
N LEU A 82 -0.71 5.61 -12.46
CA LEU A 82 0.61 5.03 -12.29
C LEU A 82 1.67 6.12 -12.24
N GLU A 83 1.58 7.12 -13.11
CA GLU A 83 2.42 8.33 -13.07
C GLU A 83 2.27 9.02 -11.70
N ASN A 84 1.03 9.26 -11.27
CA ASN A 84 0.78 9.82 -9.94
C ASN A 84 1.34 8.95 -8.82
N ALA A 85 1.24 7.62 -8.90
CA ALA A 85 1.78 6.73 -7.86
C ALA A 85 3.32 6.79 -7.79
N VAL A 86 3.98 6.95 -8.94
CA VAL A 86 5.45 7.16 -9.00
C VAL A 86 5.81 8.50 -8.35
N ASP A 87 5.07 9.56 -8.65
CA ASP A 87 5.31 10.88 -8.04
C ASP A 87 4.96 10.90 -6.55
N GLU A 88 3.88 10.26 -6.12
CA GLU A 88 3.55 10.04 -4.71
C GLU A 88 4.70 9.31 -4.00
N GLN A 89 5.28 8.27 -4.60
CA GLN A 89 6.43 7.58 -4.01
C GLN A 89 7.64 8.51 -3.82
N ARG A 90 7.94 9.37 -4.79
CA ARG A 90 9.00 10.39 -4.67
C ARG A 90 8.69 11.40 -3.56
N GLN A 91 7.44 11.82 -3.43
CA GLN A 91 7.00 12.69 -2.34
C GLN A 91 7.14 12.00 -0.98
N HIS A 92 6.83 10.71 -0.88
CA HIS A 92 7.05 9.92 0.34
C HIS A 92 8.54 9.85 0.68
N ASP A 93 9.41 9.65 -0.32
CA ASP A 93 10.86 9.64 -0.12
C ASP A 93 11.35 10.98 0.40
N ALA A 94 10.89 12.10 -0.19
CA ALA A 94 11.22 13.44 0.28
C ALA A 94 10.69 13.72 1.70
N PHE A 95 9.45 13.29 1.99
CA PHE A 95 8.84 13.43 3.32
C PHE A 95 9.65 12.71 4.39
N LEU A 96 10.06 11.46 4.14
CA LEU A 96 10.88 10.69 5.09
C LEU A 96 12.30 11.25 5.20
N ALA A 97 12.90 11.70 4.09
CA ALA A 97 14.23 12.29 4.09
C ALA A 97 14.28 13.62 4.88
N GLY A 98 13.17 14.35 4.90
CA GLY A 98 13.00 15.57 5.71
C GLY A 98 12.73 15.31 7.19
N TYR A 99 12.50 14.06 7.60
CA TYR A 99 12.17 13.73 8.98
C TYR A 99 13.43 13.51 9.83
N GLY A 100 13.61 14.35 10.85
CA GLY A 100 14.80 14.34 11.70
C GLY A 100 14.85 13.23 12.77
N ARG A 101 13.92 12.28 12.75
CA ARG A 101 13.74 11.25 13.78
C ARG A 101 13.69 9.85 13.17
N PRO A 102 13.78 8.77 13.98
CA PRO A 102 13.74 7.41 13.47
C PRO A 102 12.49 7.15 12.62
N SER A 103 12.71 6.60 11.43
CA SER A 103 11.66 6.14 10.54
C SER A 103 12.08 4.84 9.86
N ILE A 104 11.10 4.01 9.49
CA ILE A 104 11.34 2.81 8.70
C ILE A 104 10.41 2.75 7.50
N VAL A 105 10.89 2.09 6.45
CA VAL A 105 10.08 1.71 5.29
C VAL A 105 9.83 0.21 5.36
N VAL A 106 8.58 -0.19 5.28
CA VAL A 106 8.16 -1.59 5.24
C VAL A 106 7.29 -1.84 4.01
N TYR A 107 7.32 -3.06 3.48
CA TYR A 107 6.60 -3.40 2.25
C TYR A 107 5.44 -4.34 2.51
N TYR A 108 4.35 -4.09 1.78
CA TYR A 108 3.17 -4.94 1.77
C TYR A 108 3.52 -6.38 1.40
N GLU A 109 4.42 -6.57 0.44
CA GLU A 109 4.83 -7.89 -0.02
C GLU A 109 5.57 -8.68 1.07
N ASP A 110 6.34 -8.01 1.94
CA ASP A 110 7.01 -8.65 3.08
C ASP A 110 5.98 -9.15 4.10
N TRP A 111 4.92 -8.35 4.34
CA TRP A 111 3.80 -8.77 5.19
C TRP A 111 3.03 -9.97 4.61
N VAL A 112 2.86 -10.04 3.29
CA VAL A 112 2.19 -11.17 2.63
C VAL A 112 3.05 -12.44 2.70
N GLN A 113 4.36 -12.31 2.53
CA GLN A 113 5.30 -13.42 2.49
C GLN A 113 5.57 -14.00 3.89
N ASP A 114 5.88 -13.15 4.86
CA ASP A 114 6.19 -13.56 6.23
C ASP A 114 5.67 -12.51 7.23
N LYS A 115 4.46 -12.77 7.73
CA LYS A 115 3.81 -11.91 8.72
C LYS A 115 4.62 -11.81 10.01
N ALA A 116 5.25 -12.90 10.45
CA ALA A 116 5.98 -12.93 11.71
C ALA A 116 7.19 -11.99 11.63
N ALA A 117 8.04 -12.18 10.62
CA ALA A 117 9.21 -11.33 10.39
C ALA A 117 8.83 -9.86 10.16
N PHE A 118 7.74 -9.60 9.43
CA PHE A 118 7.22 -8.24 9.23
C PHE A 118 6.84 -7.57 10.56
N PHE A 119 6.07 -8.26 11.40
CA PHE A 119 5.65 -7.70 12.69
C PHE A 119 6.83 -7.58 13.65
N GLU A 120 7.74 -8.53 13.72
CA GLU A 120 8.97 -8.42 14.52
C GLU A 120 9.77 -7.16 14.16
N THR A 121 9.89 -6.85 12.87
CA THR A 121 10.55 -5.61 12.40
C THR A 121 9.83 -4.36 12.91
N VAL A 122 8.49 -4.31 12.77
CA VAL A 122 7.68 -3.15 13.16
C VAL A 122 7.67 -2.96 14.68
N PHE A 123 7.43 -4.01 15.46
CA PHE A 123 7.39 -3.95 16.92
C PHE A 123 8.78 -3.68 17.50
N GLY A 124 9.83 -4.29 16.93
CA GLY A 124 11.21 -4.01 17.30
C GLY A 124 11.60 -2.55 17.08
N PHE A 125 11.17 -1.95 15.96
CA PHE A 125 11.35 -0.52 15.71
C PHE A 125 10.61 0.37 16.73
N LEU A 126 9.40 -0.03 17.12
CA LEU A 126 8.60 0.68 18.12
C LEU A 126 9.08 0.43 19.57
N GLY A 127 10.04 -0.47 19.79
CA GLY A 127 10.56 -0.80 21.11
C GLY A 127 9.56 -1.50 22.03
N VAL A 128 8.60 -2.24 21.47
CA VAL A 128 7.55 -2.95 22.20
C VAL A 128 7.57 -4.45 21.88
N ASP A 129 7.01 -5.25 22.77
CA ASP A 129 6.94 -6.70 22.57
C ASP A 129 6.17 -7.04 21.29
N ALA A 130 6.74 -7.93 20.48
CA ALA A 130 6.13 -8.37 19.23
C ALA A 130 4.86 -9.18 19.53
N LEU A 131 3.72 -8.64 19.11
CA LEU A 131 2.46 -9.37 19.10
C LEU A 131 2.12 -9.74 17.67
N ILE A 132 2.34 -11.00 17.29
CA ILE A 132 1.89 -11.50 15.99
C ILE A 132 0.36 -11.55 16.01
N PRO A 133 -0.35 -10.72 15.23
CA PRO A 133 -1.80 -10.71 15.23
C PRO A 133 -2.35 -12.03 14.67
N GLN A 134 -3.54 -12.42 15.13
CA GLN A 134 -4.25 -13.55 14.54
C GLN A 134 -4.49 -13.34 13.04
N GLU A 135 -4.59 -14.43 12.29
CA GLU A 135 -4.86 -14.37 10.86
C GLU A 135 -6.11 -13.54 10.56
N THR A 136 -5.96 -12.57 9.66
CA THR A 136 -7.09 -11.79 9.19
C THR A 136 -7.96 -12.67 8.29
N THR A 137 -9.28 -12.59 8.46
CA THR A 137 -10.25 -13.21 7.53
C THR A 137 -10.41 -12.45 6.22
N PHE A 138 -9.77 -11.30 6.06
CA PHE A 138 -9.80 -10.54 4.81
C PHE A 138 -8.96 -11.23 3.76
N LYS A 139 -9.56 -11.43 2.58
CA LYS A 139 -8.88 -11.97 1.41
C LYS A 139 -8.61 -10.87 0.39
N ARG A 140 -7.58 -11.05 -0.42
CA ARG A 140 -7.32 -10.21 -1.59
C ARG A 140 -8.51 -10.31 -2.55
N THR A 141 -8.97 -9.15 -3.01
CA THR A 141 -10.04 -9.04 -4.01
C THR A 141 -9.53 -9.18 -5.44
N THR A 142 -8.22 -9.06 -5.65
CA THR A 142 -7.57 -9.21 -6.95
C THR A 142 -6.59 -10.39 -6.91
N PRO A 143 -6.89 -11.51 -7.63
CA PRO A 143 -5.97 -12.63 -7.76
C PRO A 143 -4.65 -12.26 -8.47
N GLU A 144 -3.72 -13.19 -8.56
CA GLU A 144 -2.53 -13.08 -9.43
C GLU A 144 -2.62 -14.12 -10.53
N PRO A 145 -2.06 -13.88 -11.72
CA PRO A 145 -1.45 -12.63 -12.22
C PRO A 145 -2.44 -11.57 -12.77
N LEU A 146 -1.96 -10.36 -13.06
CA LEU A 146 -2.76 -9.29 -13.70
C LEU A 146 -3.32 -9.69 -15.07
N SER A 147 -2.63 -10.58 -15.79
CA SER A 147 -3.09 -11.13 -17.07
C SER A 147 -4.42 -11.88 -16.96
N GLU A 148 -4.67 -12.51 -15.80
CA GLU A 148 -5.91 -13.20 -15.47
C GLU A 148 -7.04 -12.25 -15.06
N ILE A 149 -6.73 -10.99 -14.75
CA ILE A 149 -7.71 -9.99 -14.28
C ILE A 149 -8.07 -9.00 -15.38
N VAL A 150 -7.13 -8.63 -16.25
CA VAL A 150 -7.34 -7.56 -17.24
C VAL A 150 -7.78 -8.16 -18.57
N VAL A 151 -8.99 -7.83 -19.06
CA VAL A 151 -9.56 -8.40 -20.30
C VAL A 151 -8.59 -8.32 -21.49
N ASN A 152 -7.88 -7.20 -21.64
CA ASN A 152 -6.99 -6.91 -22.76
C ASN A 152 -5.53 -6.74 -22.31
N TYR A 153 -4.98 -7.72 -21.58
CA TYR A 153 -3.66 -7.62 -20.96
C TYR A 153 -2.53 -7.29 -21.94
N ASP A 154 -2.50 -7.88 -23.15
CA ASP A 154 -1.41 -7.58 -24.10
C ASP A 154 -1.37 -6.11 -24.52
N ARG A 155 -2.56 -5.53 -24.77
CA ARG A 155 -2.68 -4.11 -25.09
C ARG A 155 -2.31 -3.25 -23.88
N PHE A 156 -2.76 -3.67 -22.69
CA PHE A 156 -2.43 -3.03 -21.42
C PHE A 156 -0.91 -2.99 -21.21
N ALA A 157 -0.23 -4.13 -21.34
CA ALA A 157 1.21 -4.24 -21.20
C ALA A 157 1.97 -3.38 -22.21
N ARG A 158 1.56 -3.38 -23.50
CA ARG A 158 2.17 -2.49 -24.51
C ARG A 158 2.07 -1.01 -24.14
N LEU A 159 0.93 -0.58 -23.60
CA LEU A 159 0.73 0.82 -23.21
C LEU A 159 1.52 1.18 -21.95
N VAL A 160 1.63 0.28 -20.98
CA VAL A 160 2.47 0.45 -19.79
C VAL A 160 3.95 0.56 -20.19
N LYS A 161 4.43 -0.28 -21.11
CA LYS A 161 5.79 -0.17 -21.69
C LYS A 161 5.99 1.17 -22.41
N LYS A 162 5.02 1.60 -23.21
CA LYS A 162 5.10 2.90 -23.90
C LYS A 162 5.16 4.10 -22.94
N ALA A 163 4.58 3.96 -21.73
CA ALA A 163 4.64 4.95 -20.68
C ALA A 163 5.95 4.87 -19.84
N GLY A 164 6.92 4.02 -20.20
CA GLY A 164 8.19 3.87 -19.47
C GLY A 164 8.04 3.20 -18.10
N CYS A 165 6.96 2.45 -17.90
CA CYS A 165 6.62 1.82 -16.63
C CYS A 165 6.72 0.29 -16.68
N GLU A 166 7.53 -0.24 -17.61
CA GLU A 166 7.68 -1.68 -17.84
C GLU A 166 8.18 -2.46 -16.63
N ALA A 167 8.93 -1.83 -15.73
CA ALA A 167 9.46 -2.43 -14.51
C ALA A 167 8.36 -2.92 -13.54
N PHE A 168 7.12 -2.45 -13.71
CA PHE A 168 5.99 -2.87 -12.88
C PHE A 168 5.12 -3.97 -13.52
N LEU A 169 5.42 -4.39 -14.75
CA LEU A 169 4.76 -5.54 -15.36
C LEU A 169 5.19 -6.83 -14.66
N GLU A 170 4.26 -7.77 -14.58
CA GLU A 170 4.54 -9.13 -14.11
C GLU A 170 5.14 -9.96 -15.24
N GLU A 171 6.03 -10.88 -14.87
CA GLU A 171 6.59 -11.90 -15.77
C GLU A 171 5.51 -12.86 -16.30
#